data_AF-A0A2N0VHM0-F1
#
_entry.id   AF-A0A2N0VHM0-F1
#
_cell.length_a   1.000
_cell.length_b   1.000
_cell.length_c   1.000
_cell.angle_alpha   90.00
_cell.angle_beta   90.00
_cell.angle_gamma   90.00
#
_symmetry.space_group_name_H-M   'P 1'
#
loop_
_entity.id
_entity.type
_entity.pdbx_description
1 polymer ?
#
loop_
_entity_poly.entity_id
_entity_poly.type
_entity_poly.pdbx_seq_one_letter_code
_entity_poly.pdbx_strand_id
1 'polypeptide(L)'
;MTTDNTLIKKISNLEDKLDFVVSALQRKRDTSKYLTAQDIEAEYGIDQRTVLNRSNLHPSSPGFIPSMKISGKGRRKYFERKVIDRLLKPVSRR
;
A
#
# COMPACT_ATOMS: atom_id res chain seq x y z
N MET A 1 12.75 -43.69 -18.00
CA MET A 1 13.15 -42.32 -17.60
C MET A 1 14.09 -42.46 -16.42
N THR A 2 15.28 -41.87 -16.50
CA THR A 2 16.29 -41.93 -15.43
C THR A 2 15.78 -41.21 -14.17
N THR A 3 16.21 -41.67 -13.00
CA THR A 3 15.90 -41.07 -11.70
C THR A 3 16.10 -39.55 -11.69
N ASP A 4 17.12 -39.09 -12.42
CA ASP A 4 17.51 -37.69 -12.56
C ASP A 4 16.43 -36.84 -13.24
N ASN A 5 15.79 -37.36 -14.30
CA ASN A 5 14.69 -36.66 -14.97
C ASN A 5 13.46 -36.50 -14.07
N THR A 6 13.24 -37.46 -13.17
CA THR A 6 12.17 -37.39 -12.16
C THR A 6 12.49 -36.38 -11.06
N LEU A 7 13.76 -36.26 -10.68
CA LEU A 7 14.23 -35.28 -9.70
C LEU A 7 14.13 -33.85 -10.26
N ILE A 8 14.57 -33.63 -11.50
CA ILE A 8 14.48 -32.32 -12.17
C ILE A 8 13.02 -31.85 -12.27
N LYS A 9 12.09 -32.74 -12.63
CA LYS A 9 10.65 -32.42 -12.65
C LYS A 9 10.10 -32.08 -11.27
N LYS A 10 10.59 -32.71 -10.20
CA LYS A 10 10.16 -32.40 -8.83
C LYS A 10 10.69 -31.04 -8.38
N ILE A 11 11.94 -30.71 -8.71
CA ILE A 11 12.56 -29.43 -8.39
C ILE A 11 11.82 -28.29 -9.08
N SER A 12 11.60 -28.39 -10.40
CA SER A 12 10.86 -27.37 -11.16
C SER A 12 9.43 -27.17 -10.63
N ASN A 13 8.72 -28.25 -10.27
CA ASN A 13 7.40 -28.14 -9.62
C ASN A 13 7.43 -27.46 -8.24
N LEU A 14 8.53 -27.58 -7.51
CA LEU A 14 8.70 -26.93 -6.22
C LEU A 14 9.02 -25.45 -6.40
N GLU A 15 9.86 -25.10 -7.38
CA GLU A 15 10.17 -23.72 -7.77
C GLU A 15 8.91 -22.97 -8.21
N ASP A 16 8.10 -23.55 -9.10
CA ASP A 16 6.85 -22.92 -9.57
C ASP A 16 5.86 -22.65 -8.41
N LYS A 17 5.79 -23.58 -7.44
CA LYS A 17 4.96 -23.41 -6.24
C LYS A 17 5.53 -22.34 -5.30
N LEU A 18 6.85 -22.28 -5.16
CA LEU A 18 7.53 -21.26 -4.40
C LEU A 18 7.31 -19.88 -5.02
N ASP A 19 7.42 -19.74 -6.33
CA ASP A 19 7.14 -18.49 -7.05
C ASP A 19 5.67 -18.08 -6.93
N PHE A 20 4.74 -19.03 -6.95
CA PHE A 20 3.33 -18.75 -6.67
C PHE A 20 3.10 -18.24 -5.24
N VAL A 21 3.71 -18.89 -4.24
CA VAL A 21 3.60 -18.47 -2.83
C VAL A 21 4.28 -17.12 -2.61
N VAL A 22 5.46 -16.90 -3.17
CA VAL A 22 6.20 -15.62 -3.09
C VAL A 22 5.42 -14.52 -3.77
N SER A 23 4.86 -14.74 -4.97
CA SER A 23 4.03 -13.75 -5.66
C SER A 23 2.71 -13.47 -4.92
N ALA A 24 2.10 -14.46 -4.27
CA ALA A 24 0.93 -14.28 -3.40
C ALA A 24 1.27 -13.52 -2.10
N LEU A 25 2.45 -13.72 -1.52
CA LEU A 25 2.93 -12.99 -0.33
C LEU A 25 3.43 -11.57 -0.67
N GLN A 26 4.00 -11.39 -1.86
CA GLN A 26 4.35 -10.07 -2.43
C GLN A 26 3.12 -9.26 -2.83
N ARG A 27 1.94 -9.88 -2.98
CA ARG A 27 0.66 -9.17 -2.88
C ARG A 27 0.44 -8.74 -1.42
N LYS A 28 1.34 -7.91 -0.88
CA LYS A 28 1.01 -6.97 0.19
C LYS A 28 0.00 -5.98 -0.35
N ARG A 29 -1.24 -6.41 -0.41
CA ARG A 29 -2.40 -5.51 -0.41
C ARG A 29 -3.06 -5.70 0.93
N ASP A 30 -2.38 -5.19 1.95
CA ASP A 30 -3.10 -4.71 3.10
C ASP A 30 -3.82 -3.43 2.63
N THR A 31 -4.88 -3.63 1.84
CA THR A 31 -5.84 -2.60 1.46
C THR A 31 -6.75 -2.35 2.64
N SER A 32 -6.17 -2.14 3.82
CA SER A 32 -6.91 -1.51 4.88
C SER A 32 -7.44 -0.21 4.29
N LYS A 33 -8.74 0.03 4.49
CA LYS A 33 -9.42 1.21 3.94
C LYS A 33 -8.69 2.51 4.32
N TYR A 34 -7.87 2.45 5.38
CA TYR A 34 -7.20 3.59 5.97
C TYR A 34 -5.70 3.39 6.12
N LEU A 35 -4.94 4.36 5.62
CA LEU A 35 -3.49 4.46 5.72
C LEU A 35 -3.07 5.36 6.87
N THR A 36 -1.90 5.13 7.44
CA THR A 36 -1.23 6.13 8.29
C THR A 36 -0.39 7.08 7.42
N ALA A 37 0.08 8.19 8.00
CA ALA A 37 0.98 9.09 7.28
C ALA A 37 2.30 8.42 6.87
N GLN A 38 2.79 7.46 7.67
CA GLN A 38 3.98 6.66 7.36
C GLN A 38 3.73 5.73 6.17
N ASP A 39 2.56 5.10 6.10
CA ASP A 39 2.19 4.26 4.96
C ASP A 39 2.11 5.10 3.68
N ILE A 40 1.57 6.32 3.76
CA ILE A 40 1.50 7.22 2.60
C ILE A 40 2.90 7.62 2.12
N GLU A 41 3.82 7.89 3.05
CA GLU A 41 5.21 8.20 2.70
C GLU A 41 5.90 7.02 2.01
N ALA A 42 5.73 5.81 2.55
CA ALA A 42 6.30 4.60 1.97
C ALA A 42 5.70 4.25 0.59
N GLU A 43 4.40 4.48 0.38
CA GLU A 43 3.70 4.07 -0.84
C GLU A 43 3.68 5.13 -1.95
N TYR A 44 3.58 6.42 -1.59
CA TYR A 44 3.41 7.53 -2.54
C TYR A 44 4.61 8.47 -2.57
N GLY A 45 5.62 8.26 -1.72
CA GLY A 45 6.84 9.07 -1.68
C GLY A 45 6.63 10.50 -1.14
N ILE A 46 5.49 10.76 -0.48
CA ILE A 46 5.18 12.07 0.09
C ILE A 46 5.45 12.04 1.57
N ASP A 47 6.37 12.91 2.01
CA ASP A 47 6.78 13.02 3.41
C ASP A 47 5.59 13.08 4.39
N GLN A 48 5.65 12.25 5.43
CA GLN A 48 4.60 12.15 6.44
C GLN A 48 4.28 13.51 7.10
N ARG A 49 5.26 14.39 7.29
CA ARG A 49 5.00 15.71 7.90
C ARG A 49 4.16 16.57 6.97
N THR A 50 4.44 16.52 5.67
CA THR A 50 3.64 17.19 4.65
C THR A 50 2.19 16.73 4.67
N VAL A 51 1.96 15.41 4.74
CA VAL A 51 0.59 14.84 4.83
C VAL A 51 -0.11 15.31 6.11
N LEU A 52 0.57 15.28 7.25
CA LEU A 52 0.02 15.71 8.53
C LEU A 52 -0.30 17.22 8.54
N ASN A 53 0.58 18.06 8.00
CA ASN A 53 0.36 19.50 7.90
C ASN A 53 -0.84 19.82 7.02
N ARG A 54 -0.95 19.18 5.85
CA ARG A 54 -2.10 19.31 4.94
C ARG A 54 -3.41 18.83 5.57
N SER A 55 -3.34 17.86 6.47
CA SER A 55 -4.52 17.39 7.24
C SER A 55 -4.98 18.33 8.35
N ASN A 56 -4.20 19.37 8.66
CA ASN A 56 -4.56 20.42 9.61
C ASN A 56 -5.12 21.67 8.91
N LEU A 57 -5.11 21.72 7.57
CA LEU A 57 -5.69 22.83 6.81
C LEU A 57 -7.22 22.85 6.92
N HIS A 58 -7.84 23.97 6.56
CA HIS A 58 -9.29 24.04 6.49
C HIS A 58 -9.80 23.16 5.33
N PRO A 59 -10.97 22.50 5.44
CA PRO A 59 -11.50 21.65 4.38
C PRO A 59 -11.66 22.33 3.01
N SER A 60 -11.86 23.64 3.00
CA SER A 60 -11.95 24.46 1.78
C SER A 60 -10.59 24.86 1.19
N SER A 61 -9.49 24.62 1.89
CA SER A 61 -8.16 25.02 1.43
C SER A 61 -7.66 24.10 0.31
N PRO A 62 -7.02 24.64 -0.74
CA PRO A 62 -6.41 23.82 -1.78
C PRO A 62 -5.30 22.96 -1.18
N GLY A 63 -5.38 21.64 -1.40
CA GLY A 63 -4.41 20.68 -0.86
C GLY A 63 -4.74 20.17 0.55
N PHE A 64 -5.92 20.46 1.10
CA PHE A 64 -6.40 19.78 2.31
C PHE A 64 -6.47 18.26 2.11
N ILE A 65 -5.92 17.51 3.06
CA ILE A 65 -5.99 16.05 3.07
C ILE A 65 -6.92 15.60 4.20
N PRO A 66 -8.10 15.04 3.89
CA PRO A 66 -9.03 14.52 4.89
C PRO A 66 -8.38 13.42 5.75
N SER A 67 -8.56 13.51 7.06
CA SER A 67 -8.06 12.52 8.01
C SER A 67 -9.14 12.17 9.04
N MET A 68 -9.04 10.97 9.60
CA MET A 68 -9.92 10.47 10.65
C MET A 68 -9.09 9.98 11.84
N LYS A 69 -9.62 10.17 13.04
CA LYS A 69 -9.08 9.56 14.27
C LYS A 69 -9.97 8.38 14.62
N ILE A 70 -9.41 7.18 14.67
CA ILE A 70 -10.14 5.98 15.08
C ILE A 70 -10.12 5.94 16.61
N SER A 71 -11.28 6.09 17.24
CA SER A 71 -11.42 6.01 18.69
C SER A 71 -10.88 4.68 19.20
N GLY A 72 -10.12 4.70 20.32
CA GLY A 72 -9.51 3.51 20.91
C GLY A 72 -8.18 3.02 20.30
N LYS A 73 -7.73 3.55 19.15
CA LYS A 73 -6.44 3.18 18.52
C LYS A 73 -5.33 4.23 18.69
N GLY A 74 -5.44 5.08 19.71
CA GLY A 74 -4.44 6.08 20.07
C GLY A 74 -4.52 7.40 19.30
N ARG A 75 -3.45 8.20 19.36
CA ARG A 75 -3.38 9.57 18.78
C ARG A 75 -3.08 9.59 17.28
N ARG A 76 -3.04 8.44 16.60
CA ARG A 76 -2.66 8.33 15.19
C ARG A 76 -3.80 8.85 14.29
N LYS A 77 -3.43 9.63 13.28
CA LYS A 77 -4.33 10.01 12.18
C LYS A 77 -4.30 8.92 11.12
N TYR A 78 -5.48 8.64 10.59
CA TYR A 78 -5.70 7.68 9.53
C TYR A 78 -6.32 8.38 8.33
N PHE A 79 -6.01 7.90 7.13
CA PHE A 79 -6.30 8.56 5.86
C PHE A 79 -6.97 7.58 4.93
N GLU A 80 -8.12 7.91 4.36
CA GLU A 80 -8.80 6.97 3.46
C GLU A 80 -8.01 6.79 2.16
N ARG A 81 -7.64 5.55 1.86
CA ARG A 81 -6.79 5.21 0.71
C ARG A 81 -7.36 5.75 -0.61
N LYS A 82 -8.66 5.59 -0.85
CA LYS A 82 -9.33 6.07 -2.07
C LYS A 82 -9.21 7.59 -2.25
N VAL A 83 -9.17 8.35 -1.15
CA VAL A 83 -9.03 9.80 -1.18
C VAL A 83 -7.59 10.18 -1.50
N ILE A 84 -6.63 9.53 -0.84
CA ILE A 84 -5.19 9.70 -1.12
C ILE A 84 -4.87 9.35 -2.57
N ASP A 85 -5.40 8.23 -3.08
CA ASP A 85 -5.26 7.84 -4.49
C ASP A 85 -5.78 8.91 -5.44
N ARG A 86 -6.92 9.54 -5.14
CA ARG A 86 -7.50 10.59 -5.97
C ARG A 86 -6.69 11.89 -5.92
N LEU A 87 -6.18 12.25 -4.75
CA LEU A 87 -5.44 13.50 -4.53
C LEU A 87 -4.01 13.43 -5.07
N LEU A 88 -3.39 12.24 -5.02
CA LEU A 88 -1.95 12.07 -5.27
C LEU A 88 -1.66 11.34 -6.58
N LYS A 89 -2.62 10.61 -7.18
CA LYS A 89 -2.40 10.14 -8.55
C LYS A 89 -2.44 11.32 -9.51
N PRO A 90 -1.45 11.45 -10.41
CA PRO A 90 -1.54 12.42 -11.48
C PRO A 90 -2.79 12.12 -12.31
N VAL A 91 -3.70 13.08 -12.38
CA VAL A 91 -4.73 13.08 -13.41
C VAL A 91 -3.95 13.14 -14.73
N SER A 92 -3.85 12.02 -15.42
CA SER A 92 -3.40 12.00 -16.81
C SER A 92 -4.40 12.87 -17.57
N ARG A 93 -4.05 14.15 -17.76
CA ARG A 93 -4.75 15.05 -18.67
C ARG A 93 -4.53 14.47 -20.05
N ARG A 94 -5.50 13.70 -20.53
CA ARG A 94 -5.64 13.36 -21.94
C ARG A 94 -6.28 14.52 -22.67
#